data_AF-A0A535A6I0-F1
#
_entry.id   AF-A0A535A6I0-F1
#
_cell.length_a   1.000
_cell.length_b   1.000
_cell.length_c   1.000
_cell.angle_alpha   90.00
_cell.angle_beta   90.00
_cell.angle_gamma   90.00
#
_symmetry.space_group_name_H-M   'P 1'
#
loop_
_entity.id
_entity.type
_entity.pdbx_description
1 polymer ?
#
loop_
_entity_poly.entity_id
_entity_poly.type
_entity_poly.pdbx_seq_one_letter_code
_entity_poly.pdbx_strand_id
1 'polypeptide(L)'
;MKPLPGRRQACRHPYFWVRCENEDDARDPRGGHAAREGSRGRDGTNAHTPRDRGVERETGEGDHAARETVDEVRRCIQAASRRIAPDPQADIGGVRSDRTRGPHVIVDTNALSAFFDGDAAVVRQIGRAPDIAVPVIVLGEYRFGLLGSRARRARERTLDQFVRSTRVLEITDSTTRHYAAIRHDLRLAGTPIPVNDTWIAALAREHSLPVLSTDAHFDAVRDVSRVGW
;
A
#
# COMPACT_ATOMS: atom_id res chain seq x y z
N MET A 1 14.76 5.60 41.75
CA MET A 1 14.07 6.20 40.59
C MET A 1 14.14 5.21 39.43
N LYS A 2 13.01 4.59 39.06
CA LYS A 2 12.87 3.70 37.88
C LYS A 2 11.97 4.44 36.85
N PRO A 3 12.29 4.44 35.55
CA PRO A 3 11.42 5.06 34.55
C PRO A 3 10.24 4.15 34.21
N LEU A 4 9.08 4.76 34.00
CA LEU A 4 7.85 4.11 33.55
C LEU A 4 7.95 3.75 32.05
N PRO A 5 7.42 2.61 31.60
CA PRO A 5 7.42 2.26 30.19
C PRO A 5 6.34 3.07 29.43
N GLY A 6 6.76 3.68 28.32
CA GLY A 6 5.91 4.42 27.40
C GLY A 6 4.82 3.54 26.78
N ARG A 7 3.59 4.04 26.83
CA ARG A 7 2.42 3.45 26.16
C ARG A 7 2.63 3.50 24.65
N ARG A 8 2.80 2.33 24.01
CA ARG A 8 2.65 2.19 22.57
C ARG A 8 1.15 2.16 22.26
N GLN A 9 0.66 3.17 21.54
CA GLN A 9 -0.70 3.16 21.01
C GLN A 9 -0.69 2.30 19.74
N ALA A 10 -1.20 1.09 19.87
CA ALA A 10 -1.44 0.20 18.74
C ALA A 10 -2.70 0.65 18.01
N CYS A 11 -2.57 1.23 16.81
CA CYS A 11 -3.70 1.38 15.90
C CYS A 11 -4.07 -0.02 15.38
N ARG A 12 -5.18 -0.56 15.89
CA ARG A 12 -5.79 -1.82 15.44
C ARG A 12 -6.61 -1.55 14.16
N HIS A 13 -6.07 -1.87 12.99
CA HIS A 13 -6.85 -1.97 11.75
C HIS A 13 -7.13 -3.47 11.44
N PRO A 14 -8.39 -3.89 11.24
CA PRO A 14 -8.78 -5.30 11.28
C PRO A 14 -8.49 -6.13 10.02
N TYR A 15 -7.72 -5.62 9.05
CA TYR A 15 -7.51 -6.31 7.77
C TYR A 15 -6.04 -6.57 7.38
N PHE A 16 -5.08 -6.25 8.25
CA PHE A 16 -3.66 -6.40 7.93
C PHE A 16 -2.98 -7.38 8.88
N TRP A 17 -3.21 -8.68 8.66
CA TRP A 17 -2.36 -9.75 9.17
C TRP A 17 -2.29 -10.87 8.14
N VAL A 18 -1.52 -10.64 7.08
CA VAL A 18 -0.69 -11.72 6.53
C VAL A 18 0.73 -11.37 6.94
N ARG A 19 1.19 -12.03 7.99
CA ARG A 19 2.59 -12.12 8.29
C ARG A 19 3.16 -13.03 7.19
N CYS A 20 3.66 -12.45 6.10
CA CYS A 20 4.52 -13.17 5.16
C CYS A 20 5.84 -13.45 5.88
N GLU A 21 5.84 -14.45 6.78
CA GLU A 21 7.10 -15.06 7.19
C GLU A 21 7.60 -15.83 5.96
N ASN A 22 8.71 -15.33 5.42
CA ASN A 22 9.63 -15.99 4.49
C ASN A 22 9.27 -15.93 3.00
N GLU A 23 9.43 -14.76 2.36
CA GLU A 23 9.62 -14.69 0.90
C GLU A 23 11.10 -14.82 0.47
N ASP A 24 12.07 -14.81 1.40
CA ASP A 24 13.52 -14.79 1.07
C ASP A 24 14.35 -16.02 1.51
N ASP A 25 13.79 -17.05 2.13
CA ASP A 25 14.57 -18.20 2.65
C ASP A 25 14.85 -19.34 1.65
N ALA A 26 14.58 -19.15 0.35
CA ALA A 26 14.67 -20.24 -0.63
C ALA A 26 15.63 -19.98 -1.81
N ARG A 27 16.90 -19.63 -1.55
CA ARG A 27 18.06 -20.05 -2.38
C ARG A 27 19.43 -19.69 -1.77
N ASP A 28 19.90 -20.49 -0.81
CA ASP A 28 21.34 -20.72 -0.62
C ASP A 28 21.56 -22.23 -0.36
N PRO A 29 22.24 -22.98 -1.26
CA PRO A 29 22.43 -24.42 -1.09
C PRO A 29 23.58 -24.79 -0.12
N ARG A 30 24.02 -23.91 0.79
CA ARG A 30 25.10 -24.23 1.74
C ARG A 30 24.70 -23.99 3.20
N GLY A 31 24.06 -24.98 3.81
CA GLY A 31 23.92 -25.06 5.27
C GLY A 31 23.16 -26.32 5.72
N GLY A 32 23.87 -27.33 6.20
CA GLY A 32 23.31 -28.62 6.60
C GLY A 32 22.84 -28.72 8.06
N HIS A 33 21.98 -29.74 8.28
CA HIS A 33 21.62 -30.41 9.55
C HIS A 33 20.86 -29.57 10.59
N ALA A 34 19.92 -30.08 11.39
CA ALA A 34 19.51 -31.44 11.73
C ALA A 34 18.02 -31.46 12.11
N ALA A 35 17.36 -32.57 11.82
CA ALA A 35 16.06 -32.94 12.36
C ALA A 35 16.14 -33.26 13.85
N ARG A 36 15.09 -32.93 14.64
CA ARG A 36 14.63 -33.75 15.77
C ARG A 36 13.13 -33.59 16.02
N GLU A 37 12.50 -34.73 16.23
CA GLU A 37 11.11 -34.98 16.58
C GLU A 37 10.76 -34.48 18.00
N GLY A 38 9.47 -34.23 18.22
CA GLY A 38 8.89 -34.05 19.55
C GLY A 38 7.36 -34.22 19.50
N SER A 39 6.90 -35.40 19.89
CA SER A 39 5.49 -35.79 19.95
C SER A 39 4.86 -35.51 21.32
N ARG A 40 3.51 -35.46 21.33
CA ARG A 40 2.53 -35.75 22.40
C ARG A 40 1.76 -34.58 23.03
N GLY A 41 0.45 -34.60 22.78
CA GLY A 41 -0.57 -34.71 23.84
C GLY A 41 -1.59 -33.57 23.95
N ARG A 42 -2.87 -33.84 23.65
CA ARG A 42 -3.94 -34.11 24.66
C ARG A 42 -5.36 -34.02 24.06
N ASP A 43 -6.17 -35.00 24.48
CA ASP A 43 -7.63 -35.03 24.48
C ASP A 43 -8.28 -33.84 25.22
N GLY A 44 -9.54 -33.54 24.89
CA GLY A 44 -10.42 -32.86 25.83
C GLY A 44 -11.63 -32.17 25.19
N THR A 45 -12.76 -32.87 25.21
CA THR A 45 -14.12 -32.35 25.03
C THR A 45 -14.46 -31.22 26.03
N ASN A 46 -15.29 -30.24 25.65
CA ASN A 46 -16.67 -30.12 26.16
C ASN A 46 -17.39 -28.87 25.60
N ALA A 47 -18.69 -29.04 25.34
CA ALA A 47 -19.65 -27.98 25.06
C ALA A 47 -19.98 -27.19 26.33
N HIS A 48 -20.17 -25.87 26.22
CA HIS A 48 -20.97 -25.06 27.14
C HIS A 48 -21.39 -23.74 26.47
N THR A 49 -22.70 -23.57 26.27
CA THR A 49 -23.38 -22.29 26.00
C THR A 49 -23.56 -21.51 27.30
N PRO A 50 -23.45 -20.17 27.24
CA PRO A 50 -24.48 -19.37 27.93
C PRO A 50 -24.91 -18.09 27.18
N ARG A 51 -26.24 -17.98 27.06
CA ARG A 51 -27.12 -16.80 27.19
C ARG A 51 -26.55 -15.39 26.98
N ASP A 52 -27.03 -14.78 25.89
CA ASP A 52 -27.81 -13.53 25.82
C ASP A 52 -27.60 -12.48 26.93
N ARG A 53 -26.90 -11.40 26.57
CA ARG A 53 -27.10 -10.04 27.09
C ARG A 53 -26.94 -9.05 25.96
N GLY A 54 -27.99 -8.25 25.75
CA GLY A 54 -28.07 -7.21 24.73
C GLY A 54 -26.91 -6.22 24.82
N VAL A 55 -26.41 -5.86 23.64
CA VAL A 55 -25.56 -4.69 23.45
C VAL A 55 -26.40 -3.68 22.67
N GLU A 56 -26.63 -2.56 23.34
CA GLU A 56 -27.38 -1.41 22.85
C GLU A 56 -26.73 -0.86 21.57
N ARG A 57 -27.60 -0.45 20.64
CA ARG A 57 -27.22 0.16 19.37
C ARG A 57 -26.70 1.58 19.60
N GLU A 58 -25.40 1.75 19.61
CA GLU A 58 -24.76 3.03 19.29
C GLU A 58 -24.43 3.05 17.79
N THR A 59 -25.46 3.20 16.95
CA THR A 59 -25.33 3.37 15.49
C THR A 59 -25.78 4.77 15.14
N GLY A 60 -24.85 5.71 15.02
CA GLY A 60 -25.18 7.07 14.59
C GLY A 60 -23.98 7.87 14.09
N GLU A 61 -22.89 7.89 14.85
CA GLU A 61 -21.77 8.81 14.58
C GLU A 61 -20.68 8.17 13.70
N GLY A 62 -20.34 6.90 13.97
CA GLY A 62 -19.36 6.15 13.17
C GLY A 62 -19.81 5.83 11.74
N ASP A 63 -21.10 5.61 11.53
CA ASP A 63 -21.68 5.34 10.20
C ASP A 63 -21.70 6.58 9.31
N HIS A 64 -21.85 7.78 9.91
CA HIS A 64 -21.88 9.03 9.15
C HIS A 64 -20.47 9.43 8.70
N ALA A 65 -19.48 9.34 9.60
CA ALA A 65 -18.08 9.58 9.27
C ALA A 65 -17.56 8.56 8.24
N ALA A 66 -17.92 7.28 8.36
CA ALA A 66 -17.53 6.26 7.39
C ALA A 66 -18.15 6.50 5.99
N ARG A 67 -19.40 6.99 5.92
CA ARG A 67 -20.06 7.34 4.64
C ARG A 67 -19.45 8.59 4.01
N GLU A 68 -19.17 9.60 4.81
CA GLU A 68 -18.56 10.86 4.37
C GLU A 68 -17.17 10.62 3.74
N THR A 69 -16.39 9.75 4.35
CA THR A 69 -15.08 9.31 3.89
C THR A 69 -15.14 8.55 2.55
N VAL A 70 -16.09 7.62 2.37
CA VAL A 70 -16.28 6.91 1.10
C VAL A 70 -16.70 7.86 -0.03
N ASP A 71 -17.52 8.86 0.28
CA ASP A 71 -17.92 9.89 -0.69
C ASP A 71 -16.75 10.83 -1.04
N GLU A 72 -15.82 11.07 -0.12
CA GLU A 72 -14.59 11.82 -0.41
C GLU A 72 -13.67 11.06 -1.37
N VAL A 73 -13.44 9.77 -1.14
CA VAL A 73 -12.70 8.89 -2.07
C VAL A 73 -13.32 8.91 -3.46
N ARG A 74 -14.65 8.76 -3.54
CA ARG A 74 -15.39 8.81 -4.80
C ARG A 74 -15.25 10.18 -5.48
N ARG A 75 -15.36 11.28 -4.73
CA ARG A 75 -15.16 12.64 -5.27
C ARG A 75 -13.73 12.83 -5.79
N CYS A 76 -12.72 12.33 -5.09
CA CYS A 76 -11.33 12.35 -5.54
C CYS A 76 -11.14 11.59 -6.86
N ILE A 77 -11.69 10.37 -6.98
CA ILE A 77 -11.64 9.57 -8.22
C ILE A 77 -12.33 10.31 -9.38
N GLN A 78 -13.50 10.89 -9.13
CA GLN A 78 -14.23 11.66 -10.13
C GLN A 78 -13.46 12.92 -10.57
N ALA A 79 -12.80 13.60 -9.64
CA ALA A 79 -11.95 14.76 -9.94
C ALA A 79 -10.71 14.35 -10.75
N ALA A 80 -10.06 13.24 -10.40
CA ALA A 80 -8.90 12.71 -11.14
C ALA A 80 -9.27 12.35 -12.58
N SER A 81 -10.44 11.75 -12.80
CA SER A 81 -10.94 11.38 -14.13
C SER A 81 -11.10 12.59 -15.07
N ARG A 82 -11.44 13.77 -14.52
CA ARG A 82 -11.57 15.01 -15.30
C ARG A 82 -10.23 15.61 -15.73
N ARG A 83 -9.13 15.26 -15.06
CA ARG A 83 -7.78 15.77 -15.34
C ARG A 83 -7.09 15.03 -16.49
N ILE A 84 -7.53 13.80 -16.78
CA ILE A 84 -6.94 12.92 -17.82
C ILE A 84 -7.64 13.08 -19.17
N ALA A 85 -8.71 13.88 -19.27
CA ALA A 85 -9.28 14.26 -20.56
C ALA A 85 -8.19 14.98 -21.39
N PRO A 86 -7.85 14.50 -22.60
CA PRO A 86 -6.75 15.07 -23.37
C PRO A 86 -7.08 16.50 -23.79
N ASP A 87 -6.18 17.44 -23.49
CA ASP A 87 -6.18 18.77 -24.09
C ASP A 87 -5.75 18.63 -25.58
N PRO A 88 -6.61 18.98 -26.54
CA PRO A 88 -6.30 18.82 -27.97
C PRO A 88 -5.15 19.72 -28.47
N GLN A 89 -4.63 20.65 -27.67
CA GLN A 89 -3.69 21.68 -28.13
C GLN A 89 -2.33 21.72 -27.40
N ALA A 90 -2.02 20.77 -26.51
CA ALA A 90 -0.76 20.79 -25.79
C ALA A 90 0.38 20.06 -26.55
N ASP A 91 0.88 20.65 -27.64
CA ASP A 91 2.28 20.45 -28.05
C ASP A 91 2.93 21.78 -28.47
N ILE A 92 4.23 21.84 -28.19
CA ILE A 92 5.24 22.85 -28.52
C ILE A 92 5.32 24.06 -27.59
N GLY A 93 6.18 23.93 -26.55
CA GLY A 93 6.99 25.06 -26.10
C GLY A 93 7.01 25.33 -24.60
N GLY A 94 8.12 24.94 -23.95
CA GLY A 94 8.58 25.56 -22.71
C GLY A 94 8.01 24.95 -21.43
N VAL A 95 8.80 24.08 -20.79
CA VAL A 95 8.54 23.60 -19.43
C VAL A 95 8.74 24.75 -18.45
N ARG A 96 7.68 25.51 -18.20
CA ARG A 96 7.54 26.28 -16.96
C ARG A 96 6.95 25.34 -15.92
N SER A 97 7.74 24.98 -14.92
CA SER A 97 7.26 24.22 -13.76
C SER A 97 6.15 25.01 -13.08
N ASP A 98 4.89 24.61 -13.29
CA ASP A 98 3.74 25.12 -12.54
C ASP A 98 3.86 24.64 -11.09
N ARG A 99 4.50 25.45 -10.24
CA ARG A 99 4.74 25.18 -8.81
C ARG A 99 3.45 25.15 -7.97
N THR A 100 2.29 25.33 -8.60
CA THR A 100 0.97 25.36 -7.97
C THR A 100 0.27 24.00 -7.98
N ARG A 101 0.80 23.01 -8.72
CA ARG A 101 0.32 21.63 -8.74
C ARG A 101 1.18 20.78 -7.81
N GLY A 102 0.55 19.89 -7.02
CA GLY A 102 1.27 19.00 -6.10
C GLY A 102 2.27 18.07 -6.80
N PRO A 103 3.05 17.26 -6.08
CA PRO A 103 3.95 16.30 -6.72
C PRO A 103 3.15 15.23 -7.47
N HIS A 104 3.64 14.85 -8.66
CA HIS A 104 3.25 13.60 -9.31
C HIS A 104 3.81 12.47 -8.43
N VAL A 105 2.99 11.49 -8.03
CA VAL A 105 3.44 10.44 -7.10
C VAL A 105 3.18 9.05 -7.66
N ILE A 106 4.04 8.10 -7.28
CA ILE A 106 3.78 6.67 -7.41
C ILE A 106 3.18 6.15 -6.10
N VAL A 107 2.09 5.38 -6.17
CA VAL A 107 1.36 4.94 -4.99
C VAL A 107 1.83 3.55 -4.58
N ASP A 108 2.16 3.37 -3.30
CA ASP A 108 2.45 2.08 -2.66
C ASP A 108 1.15 1.35 -2.22
N THR A 109 1.22 0.05 -1.93
CA THR A 109 0.07 -0.77 -1.52
C THR A 109 -0.55 -0.30 -0.21
N ASN A 110 0.27 0.15 0.76
CA ASN A 110 -0.25 0.72 2.01
C ASN A 110 -1.04 2.01 1.75
N ALA A 111 -0.57 2.87 0.84
CA ALA A 111 -1.22 4.12 0.46
C ALA A 111 -2.51 3.87 -0.30
N LEU A 112 -2.50 2.91 -1.23
CA LEU A 112 -3.69 2.52 -1.97
C LEU A 112 -4.76 1.96 -1.02
N SER A 113 -4.36 1.12 -0.06
CA SER A 113 -5.26 0.55 0.93
C SER A 113 -5.85 1.64 1.83
N ALA A 114 -5.01 2.51 2.39
CA ALA A 114 -5.43 3.64 3.20
C ALA A 114 -6.35 4.59 2.44
N PHE A 115 -6.11 4.80 1.14
CA PHE A 115 -6.97 5.62 0.30
C PHE A 115 -8.37 5.02 0.15
N PHE A 116 -8.48 3.71 -0.09
CA PHE A 116 -9.81 3.07 -0.21
C PHE A 116 -10.52 2.87 1.13
N ASP A 117 -9.76 2.77 2.22
CA ASP A 117 -10.32 2.83 3.57
C ASP A 117 -10.64 4.29 3.98
N GLY A 118 -10.17 5.25 3.19
CA GLY A 118 -10.50 6.67 3.23
C GLY A 118 -9.82 7.45 4.36
N ASP A 119 -8.57 7.11 4.62
CA ASP A 119 -7.70 7.94 5.45
C ASP A 119 -7.65 9.38 4.91
N ALA A 120 -8.10 10.35 5.70
CA ALA A 120 -8.24 11.73 5.26
C ALA A 120 -6.91 12.36 4.83
N ALA A 121 -5.77 11.92 5.38
CA ALA A 121 -4.48 12.47 5.02
C ALA A 121 -4.01 12.00 3.65
N VAL A 122 -4.15 10.69 3.34
CA VAL A 122 -3.81 10.18 2.00
C VAL A 122 -4.80 10.65 0.93
N VAL A 123 -6.10 10.73 1.27
CA VAL A 123 -7.14 11.24 0.36
C VAL A 123 -6.84 12.68 -0.06
N ARG A 124 -6.42 13.54 0.89
CA ARG A 124 -5.98 14.91 0.58
C ARG A 124 -4.73 14.95 -0.28
N GLN A 125 -3.75 14.08 -0.05
CA GLN A 125 -2.53 14.04 -0.86
C GLN A 125 -2.84 13.63 -2.29
N ILE A 126 -3.58 12.54 -2.48
CA ILE A 126 -4.02 12.07 -3.79
C ILE A 126 -4.91 13.11 -4.49
N GLY A 127 -5.79 13.77 -3.75
CA GLY A 127 -6.67 14.82 -4.29
C GLY A 127 -5.92 16.04 -4.85
N ARG A 128 -4.73 16.35 -4.30
CA ARG A 128 -3.87 17.48 -4.70
C ARG A 128 -2.81 17.12 -5.74
N ALA A 129 -2.51 15.84 -5.91
CA ALA A 129 -1.56 15.38 -6.91
C ALA A 129 -2.11 15.63 -8.33
N PRO A 130 -1.31 16.22 -9.24
CA PRO A 130 -1.72 16.46 -10.63
C PRO A 130 -1.83 15.15 -11.43
N ASP A 131 -0.98 14.17 -11.12
CA ASP A 131 -1.00 12.84 -11.69
C ASP A 131 -0.71 11.81 -10.60
N ILE A 132 -1.33 10.65 -10.73
CA ILE A 132 -1.15 9.50 -9.85
C ILE A 132 -0.72 8.33 -10.71
N ALA A 133 0.46 7.80 -10.40
CA ALA A 133 0.98 6.59 -11.01
C ALA A 133 0.78 5.38 -10.09
N VAL A 134 0.26 4.29 -10.62
CA VAL A 134 -0.03 3.07 -9.85
C VAL A 134 0.75 1.89 -10.44
N PRO A 135 1.71 1.31 -9.71
CA PRO A 135 2.40 0.09 -10.15
C PRO A 135 1.44 -1.08 -10.35
N VAL A 136 1.69 -1.90 -11.37
CA VAL A 136 0.96 -3.18 -11.54
C VAL A 136 1.16 -4.13 -10.35
N ILE A 137 2.31 -4.06 -9.67
CA ILE A 137 2.60 -4.84 -8.45
C ILE A 137 1.59 -4.49 -7.35
N VAL A 138 1.38 -3.19 -7.13
CA VAL A 138 0.45 -2.64 -6.12
C VAL A 138 -0.99 -3.05 -6.44
N LEU A 139 -1.38 -3.02 -7.72
CA LEU A 139 -2.69 -3.54 -8.15
C LEU A 139 -2.83 -5.04 -7.88
N GLY A 140 -1.76 -5.82 -8.07
CA GLY A 140 -1.72 -7.24 -7.77
C GLY A 140 -1.94 -7.53 -6.28
N GLU A 141 -1.15 -6.88 -5.41
CA GLU A 141 -1.26 -7.02 -3.95
C GLU A 141 -2.63 -6.59 -3.44
N TYR A 142 -3.14 -5.45 -3.90
CA TYR A 142 -4.45 -4.96 -3.48
C TYR A 142 -5.58 -5.92 -3.91
N ARG A 143 -5.55 -6.41 -5.18
CA ARG A 143 -6.53 -7.40 -5.66
C ARG A 143 -6.47 -8.70 -4.89
N PHE A 144 -5.27 -9.16 -4.52
CA PHE A 144 -5.11 -10.32 -3.65
C PHE A 144 -5.79 -10.10 -2.29
N GLY A 145 -5.57 -8.94 -1.66
CA GLY A 145 -6.25 -8.56 -0.42
C GLY A 145 -7.78 -8.52 -0.54
N LEU A 146 -8.32 -8.14 -1.70
CA LEU A 146 -9.77 -8.14 -1.94
C LEU A 146 -10.40 -9.55 -1.95
N LEU A 147 -9.64 -10.60 -2.26
CA LEU A 147 -10.17 -11.97 -2.28
C LEU A 147 -10.70 -12.41 -0.90
N GLY A 148 -10.14 -11.86 0.19
CA GLY A 148 -10.61 -12.10 1.56
C GLY A 148 -11.73 -11.17 2.04
N SER A 149 -12.16 -10.20 1.24
CA SER A 149 -13.10 -9.16 1.67
C SER A 149 -14.57 -9.54 1.47
N ARG A 150 -15.40 -9.31 2.50
CA ARG A 150 -16.87 -9.42 2.39
C ARG A 150 -17.49 -8.39 1.45
N ALA A 151 -16.78 -7.28 1.20
CA ALA A 151 -17.21 -6.19 0.33
C ALA A 151 -16.50 -6.20 -1.05
N ARG A 152 -15.91 -7.35 -1.44
CA ARG A 152 -15.11 -7.53 -2.66
C ARG A 152 -15.69 -6.86 -3.90
N ARG A 153 -16.94 -7.18 -4.29
CA ARG A 153 -17.57 -6.62 -5.50
C ARG A 153 -17.71 -5.10 -5.49
N ALA A 154 -17.89 -4.49 -4.32
CA ALA A 154 -17.96 -3.04 -4.21
C ALA A 154 -16.56 -2.42 -4.35
N ARG A 155 -15.57 -2.98 -3.65
CA ARG A 155 -14.17 -2.52 -3.69
C ARG A 155 -13.52 -2.72 -5.07
N GLU A 156 -13.78 -3.83 -5.75
CA GLU A 156 -13.32 -4.09 -7.12
C GLU A 156 -13.85 -3.03 -8.11
N ARG A 157 -15.15 -2.70 -8.03
CA ARG A 157 -15.74 -1.65 -8.88
C ARG A 157 -15.12 -0.27 -8.64
N THR A 158 -14.87 0.08 -7.38
CA THR A 158 -14.20 1.35 -7.04
C THR A 158 -12.74 1.34 -7.52
N LEU A 159 -12.04 0.22 -7.39
CA LEU A 159 -10.68 0.05 -7.91
C LEU A 159 -10.64 0.22 -9.43
N ASP A 160 -11.55 -0.41 -10.17
CA ASP A 160 -11.61 -0.29 -11.64
C ASP A 160 -11.85 1.16 -12.07
N GLN A 161 -12.67 1.91 -11.32
CA GLN A 161 -12.87 3.33 -11.57
C GLN A 161 -11.61 4.15 -11.28
N PHE A 162 -10.94 3.88 -10.17
CA PHE A 162 -9.67 4.53 -9.82
C PHE A 162 -8.61 4.27 -10.88
N VAL A 163 -8.41 3.01 -11.28
CA VAL A 163 -7.40 2.62 -12.29
C VAL A 163 -7.61 3.36 -13.61
N ARG A 164 -8.86 3.51 -14.08
CA ARG A 164 -9.18 4.29 -15.29
C ARG A 164 -8.84 5.77 -15.19
N SER A 165 -8.69 6.28 -13.97
CA SER A 165 -8.37 7.68 -13.66
C SER A 165 -6.92 7.88 -13.19
N THR A 166 -6.05 6.90 -13.42
CA THR A 166 -4.65 6.94 -13.03
C THR A 166 -3.77 6.37 -14.13
N ARG A 167 -2.47 6.71 -14.11
CA ARG A 167 -1.49 6.09 -14.99
C ARG A 167 -1.00 4.79 -14.38
N VAL A 168 -1.26 3.65 -15.03
CA VAL A 168 -0.73 2.36 -14.58
C VAL A 168 0.71 2.21 -15.07
N LEU A 169 1.62 1.80 -14.18
CA LEU A 169 3.02 1.55 -14.51
C LEU A 169 3.28 0.04 -14.57
N GLU A 170 3.64 -0.43 -15.76
CA GLU A 170 3.99 -1.81 -16.03
C GLU A 170 5.48 -2.06 -15.80
N ILE A 171 5.85 -3.29 -15.44
CA ILE A 171 7.26 -3.70 -15.43
C ILE A 171 7.69 -3.95 -16.88
N THR A 172 8.75 -3.29 -17.30
CA THR A 172 9.37 -3.48 -18.61
C THR A 172 10.82 -3.95 -18.47
N ASP A 173 11.49 -4.27 -19.59
CA ASP A 173 12.93 -4.55 -19.60
C ASP A 173 13.76 -3.42 -18.96
N SER A 174 13.38 -2.16 -19.20
CA SER A 174 14.00 -0.98 -18.59
C SER A 174 13.91 -1.02 -17.06
N THR A 175 12.72 -1.33 -16.52
CA THR A 175 12.49 -1.50 -15.08
C THR A 175 13.41 -2.54 -14.46
N THR A 176 13.71 -3.65 -15.17
CA THR A 176 14.58 -4.71 -14.65
C THR A 176 16.00 -4.24 -14.35
N ARG A 177 16.53 -3.29 -15.14
CA ARG A 177 17.85 -2.70 -14.92
C ARG A 177 17.85 -1.88 -13.63
N HIS A 178 16.78 -1.13 -13.40
CA HIS A 178 16.61 -0.40 -12.15
C HIS A 178 16.49 -1.35 -10.95
N TYR A 179 15.70 -2.40 -11.07
CA TYR A 179 15.54 -3.41 -10.01
C TYR A 179 16.88 -4.06 -9.65
N ALA A 180 17.63 -4.55 -10.64
CA ALA A 180 18.88 -5.26 -10.42
C ALA A 180 19.92 -4.37 -9.70
N ALA A 181 20.04 -3.11 -10.11
CA ALA A 181 20.94 -2.17 -9.47
C ALA A 181 20.51 -1.84 -8.03
N ILE A 182 19.21 -1.60 -7.77
CA ILE A 182 18.72 -1.37 -6.40
C ILE A 182 19.01 -2.58 -5.51
N ARG A 183 18.64 -3.78 -5.95
CA ARG A 183 18.83 -5.00 -5.16
C ARG A 183 20.30 -5.28 -4.89
N HIS A 184 21.18 -4.99 -5.85
CA HIS A 184 22.62 -5.08 -5.67
C HIS A 184 23.14 -4.09 -4.63
N ASP A 185 22.72 -2.82 -4.70
CA ASP A 185 23.15 -1.77 -3.77
C ASP A 185 22.67 -2.04 -2.34
N LEU A 186 21.42 -2.47 -2.17
CA LEU A 186 20.86 -2.86 -0.87
C LEU A 186 21.59 -4.07 -0.27
N ARG A 187 21.96 -5.05 -1.11
CA ARG A 187 22.76 -6.20 -0.67
C ARG A 187 24.15 -5.76 -0.18
N LEU A 188 24.81 -4.86 -0.90
CA LEU A 188 26.11 -4.33 -0.48
C LEU A 188 26.01 -3.50 0.82
N ALA A 189 24.89 -2.79 1.01
CA ALA A 189 24.63 -2.00 2.21
C ALA A 189 24.17 -2.85 3.42
N GLY A 190 23.81 -4.12 3.22
CA GLY A 190 23.26 -4.98 4.27
C GLY A 190 21.84 -4.61 4.70
N THR A 191 21.08 -3.95 3.83
CA THR A 191 19.72 -3.44 4.10
C THR A 191 18.73 -3.98 3.07
N PRO A 192 18.49 -5.31 2.99
CA PRO A 192 17.49 -5.85 2.09
C PRO A 192 16.10 -5.31 2.47
N ILE A 193 15.28 -5.05 1.44
CA ILE A 193 13.87 -4.67 1.58
C ILE A 193 13.01 -5.73 0.87
N PRO A 194 11.70 -5.80 1.15
CA PRO A 194 10.80 -6.73 0.48
C PRO A 194 10.89 -6.67 -1.05
N VAL A 195 10.65 -7.81 -1.71
CA VAL A 195 10.79 -7.93 -3.16
C VAL A 195 9.83 -7.01 -3.90
N ASN A 196 8.58 -6.87 -3.43
CA ASN A 196 7.58 -5.99 -4.04
C ASN A 196 7.96 -4.51 -3.88
N ASP A 197 8.44 -4.11 -2.70
CA ASP A 197 8.96 -2.75 -2.47
C ASP A 197 10.14 -2.44 -3.38
N THR A 198 11.00 -3.42 -3.66
CA THR A 198 12.11 -3.26 -4.61
C THR A 198 11.61 -3.00 -6.03
N TRP A 199 10.53 -3.66 -6.47
CA TRP A 199 9.91 -3.39 -7.78
C TRP A 199 9.23 -2.02 -7.84
N ILE A 200 8.54 -1.62 -6.77
CA ILE A 200 7.93 -0.29 -6.66
C ILE A 200 9.01 0.79 -6.71
N ALA A 201 10.11 0.61 -5.96
CA ALA A 201 11.25 1.51 -5.96
C ALA A 201 11.94 1.57 -7.34
N ALA A 202 12.01 0.46 -8.06
CA ALA A 202 12.54 0.43 -9.43
C ALA A 202 11.71 1.28 -10.39
N LEU A 203 10.38 1.16 -10.35
CA LEU A 203 9.47 1.99 -11.14
C LEU A 203 9.53 3.47 -10.71
N ALA A 204 9.61 3.74 -9.41
CA ALA A 204 9.77 5.09 -8.88
C ALA A 204 11.03 5.75 -9.44
N ARG A 205 12.15 5.03 -9.45
CA ARG A 205 13.44 5.50 -9.97
C ARG A 205 13.42 5.67 -11.48
N GLU A 206 12.85 4.71 -12.22
CA GLU A 206 12.72 4.78 -13.68
C GLU A 206 11.96 6.04 -14.12
N HIS A 207 10.87 6.37 -13.42
CA HIS A 207 10.01 7.51 -13.76
C HIS A 207 10.38 8.80 -13.03
N SER A 208 11.40 8.78 -12.16
CA SER A 208 11.78 9.92 -11.30
C SER A 208 10.60 10.47 -10.47
N LEU A 209 9.79 9.57 -9.90
CA LEU A 209 8.62 9.91 -9.11
C LEU A 209 8.82 9.57 -7.63
N PRO A 210 8.41 10.45 -6.70
CA PRO A 210 8.34 10.11 -5.28
C PRO A 210 7.30 9.03 -5.00
N VAL A 211 7.62 8.13 -4.07
CA VAL A 211 6.72 7.07 -3.56
C VAL A 211 5.87 7.61 -2.43
N LEU A 212 4.55 7.60 -2.61
CA LEU A 212 3.59 7.84 -1.55
C LEU A 212 3.50 6.57 -0.68
N SER A 213 4.16 6.58 0.48
CA SER A 213 4.21 5.42 1.39
C SER A 213 4.50 5.82 2.85
N THR A 214 3.95 5.05 3.79
CA THR A 214 4.35 5.09 5.21
C THR A 214 5.54 4.19 5.52
N ASP A 215 6.00 3.37 4.57
CA ASP A 215 7.07 2.40 4.78
C ASP A 215 8.45 3.05 4.65
N ALA A 216 9.28 2.96 5.69
CA ALA A 216 10.64 3.49 5.68
C ALA A 216 11.61 2.71 4.77
N HIS A 217 11.23 1.55 4.22
CA HIS A 217 12.06 0.77 3.29
C HIS A 217 12.59 1.62 2.12
N PHE A 218 11.75 2.51 1.57
CA PHE A 218 12.14 3.35 0.43
C PHE A 218 13.23 4.37 0.78
N ASP A 219 13.43 4.71 2.06
CA ASP A 219 14.47 5.64 2.50
C ASP A 219 15.88 5.03 2.36
N ALA A 220 15.99 3.70 2.28
CA ALA A 220 17.25 2.98 2.05
C ALA A 220 17.65 2.94 0.56
N VAL A 221 16.75 3.31 -0.35
CA VAL A 221 16.97 3.22 -1.79
C VAL A 221 17.47 4.56 -2.34
N ARG A 222 18.64 4.56 -2.98
CA ARG A 222 19.19 5.77 -3.62
C ARG A 222 18.32 6.20 -4.80
N ASP A 223 18.24 7.52 -4.99
CA ASP A 223 17.47 8.17 -6.07
C ASP A 223 15.98 7.84 -6.05
N VAL A 224 15.46 7.42 -4.90
CA VAL A 224 14.03 7.26 -4.61
C VAL A 224 13.72 8.17 -3.43
N SER A 225 12.64 8.95 -3.55
CA SER A 225 12.16 9.79 -2.46
C SER A 225 10.81 9.28 -1.98
N ARG A 226 10.63 9.26 -0.67
CA ARG A 226 9.36 8.87 -0.05
C ARG A 226 8.61 10.10 0.43
N VAL A 227 7.30 10.10 0.19
CA VAL A 227 6.35 11.08 0.71
C VAL A 227 5.40 10.33 1.65
N GLY A 228 5.42 10.69 2.93
CA GLY A 228 4.44 10.20 3.91
C GLY A 228 3.21 11.09 3.99
N TRP A 229 2.17 10.61 4.67
CA TRP A 229 0.96 11.37 5.01
C TRP A 229 0.59 11.22 6.49
#